data_AF-A0A0U2ZY48-F1
#
_entry.id   AF-A0A0U2ZY48-F1
#
_cell.length_a   1.000
_cell.length_b   1.000
_cell.length_c   1.000
_cell.angle_alpha   90.00
_cell.angle_beta   90.00
_cell.angle_gamma   90.00
#
_symmetry.space_group_name_H-M   'P 1'
#
loop_
_entity.id
_entity.type
_entity.pdbx_description
1 polymer ?
#
loop_
_entity_poly.entity_id
_entity_poly.type
_entity_poly.pdbx_seq_one_letter_code
_entity_poly.pdbx_strand_id
1 'polypeptide(L)'
;MRGGAQEAGEAVETRELKEKFRNLYGERNLRIYRAPGRVNLIGEHTDYNLGFVMPAAVDFYTWVVIASRDDRRIAIYSENFGETVEFDLNETGPQARGHWSDYPRGVAVMLEQAGYELRGANLLVRGEVPIGSGLSSSAAIEVATGYALLDS
;
A
#
# COMPACT_ATOMS: atom_id res chain seq x y z
N MET A 1 -16.18 2.37 25.00
CA MET A 1 -17.34 2.68 24.13
C MET A 1 -16.99 3.40 22.82
N ARG A 2 -15.71 3.63 22.45
CA ARG A 2 -15.33 4.26 21.16
C ARG A 2 -15.27 3.32 19.94
N GLY A 3 -15.29 1.99 20.13
CA GLY A 3 -15.11 1.02 19.04
C GLY A 3 -16.23 1.01 17.99
N GLY A 4 -17.51 1.11 18.39
CA GLY A 4 -18.62 0.87 17.47
C GLY A 4 -18.79 1.92 16.35
N ALA A 5 -18.42 3.18 16.58
CA ALA A 5 -18.48 4.22 15.54
C ALA A 5 -17.32 4.10 14.53
N GLN A 6 -16.14 3.69 15.03
CA GLN A 6 -14.94 3.50 14.21
C GLN A 6 -15.06 2.24 13.34
N GLU A 7 -15.62 1.16 13.89
CA GLU A 7 -15.95 -0.07 13.15
C GLU A 7 -17.00 0.16 12.07
N ALA A 8 -18.04 0.97 12.35
CA ALA A 8 -19.05 1.31 11.35
C ALA A 8 -18.48 2.17 10.22
N GLY A 9 -17.60 3.13 10.54
CA GLY A 9 -16.88 3.93 9.54
C GLY A 9 -15.99 3.09 8.64
N GLU A 10 -15.20 2.19 9.23
CA GLU A 10 -14.34 1.24 8.51
C GLU A 10 -15.15 0.28 7.61
N ALA A 11 -16.32 -0.18 8.06
CA ALA A 11 -17.21 -1.00 7.24
C ALA A 11 -17.77 -0.26 6.02
N VAL A 12 -18.09 1.03 6.15
CA VAL A 12 -18.53 1.88 5.04
C VAL A 12 -17.39 2.11 4.06
N GLU A 13 -16.21 2.48 4.56
CA GLU A 13 -15.03 2.75 3.74
C GLU A 13 -14.58 1.51 2.96
N THR A 14 -14.51 0.36 3.62
CA THR A 14 -14.16 -0.89 2.95
C THR A 14 -15.18 -1.22 1.86
N ARG A 15 -16.47 -1.00 2.07
CA ARG A 15 -17.50 -1.22 1.03
C ARG A 15 -17.28 -0.33 -0.20
N GLU A 16 -17.01 0.96 0.00
CA GLU A 16 -16.72 1.90 -1.11
C GLU A 16 -15.50 1.47 -1.90
N LEU A 17 -14.43 1.06 -1.21
CA LEU A 17 -13.21 0.54 -1.83
C LEU A 17 -13.48 -0.72 -2.69
N LYS A 18 -14.31 -1.65 -2.19
CA LYS A 18 -14.72 -2.84 -2.95
C LYS A 18 -15.51 -2.47 -4.20
N GLU A 19 -16.46 -1.55 -4.08
CA GLU A 19 -17.28 -1.10 -5.21
C GLU A 19 -16.42 -0.40 -6.27
N LYS A 20 -15.51 0.49 -5.85
CA LYS A 20 -14.58 1.16 -6.77
C LYS A 20 -13.65 0.16 -7.47
N PHE A 21 -13.09 -0.80 -6.74
CA PHE A 21 -12.25 -1.84 -7.33
C PHE A 21 -13.02 -2.67 -8.37
N ARG A 22 -14.25 -3.08 -8.07
CA ARG A 22 -15.10 -3.82 -9.02
C ARG A 22 -15.42 -3.00 -10.26
N ASN A 23 -15.60 -1.69 -10.13
CA ASN A 23 -15.85 -0.81 -11.28
C ASN A 23 -14.61 -0.69 -12.18
N LEU A 24 -13.40 -0.74 -11.60
CA LEU A 24 -12.14 -0.66 -12.35
C LEU A 24 -11.77 -1.99 -13.02
N TYR A 25 -11.91 -3.10 -12.29
CA TYR A 25 -11.33 -4.39 -12.68
C TYR A 25 -12.33 -5.55 -12.80
N GLY A 26 -13.56 -5.41 -12.31
CA GLY A 26 -14.61 -6.44 -12.41
C GLY A 26 -14.43 -7.68 -11.53
N GLU A 27 -13.35 -7.79 -10.75
CA GLU A 27 -12.99 -9.03 -10.04
C GLU A 27 -13.79 -9.29 -8.75
N ARG A 28 -13.92 -10.58 -8.39
CA ARG A 28 -14.78 -11.04 -7.29
C ARG A 28 -14.05 -11.48 -6.02
N ASN A 29 -12.76 -11.82 -6.10
CA ASN A 29 -11.96 -12.36 -4.98
C ASN A 29 -10.98 -11.32 -4.42
N LEU A 30 -11.44 -10.08 -4.30
CA LEU A 30 -10.61 -9.01 -3.77
C LEU A 30 -10.40 -9.16 -2.25
N ARG A 31 -9.22 -8.78 -1.79
CA ARG A 31 -8.86 -8.62 -0.37
C ARG A 31 -8.50 -7.16 -0.10
N ILE A 32 -8.58 -6.74 1.16
CA ILE A 32 -8.26 -5.37 1.58
C ILE A 32 -7.23 -5.43 2.70
N TYR A 33 -6.19 -4.64 2.55
CA TYR A 33 -5.12 -4.45 3.53
C TYR A 33 -4.97 -2.96 3.82
N ARG A 34 -4.41 -2.64 4.98
CA ARG A 34 -4.03 -1.26 5.30
C ARG A 34 -2.79 -1.22 6.17
N ALA A 35 -2.08 -0.10 6.10
CA ALA A 35 -1.03 0.24 7.05
C ALA A 35 -1.17 1.69 7.50
N PRO A 36 -0.92 1.99 8.79
CA PRO A 36 -1.00 3.34 9.30
C PRO A 36 0.23 4.16 8.92
N GLY A 37 0.07 5.49 8.84
CA GLY A 37 1.18 6.41 9.02
C GLY A 37 1.73 6.34 10.45
N ARG A 38 2.82 7.05 10.73
CA ARG A 38 3.40 7.13 12.07
C ARG A 38 4.02 8.48 12.36
N VAL A 39 4.04 8.84 13.64
CA VAL A 39 4.84 9.94 14.17
C VAL A 39 5.92 9.38 15.10
N ASN A 40 7.09 10.01 15.13
CA ASN A 40 8.07 9.72 16.18
C ASN A 40 7.80 10.66 17.35
N LEU A 41 7.59 10.08 18.55
CA LEU A 41 7.42 10.87 19.77
C LEU A 41 8.78 11.40 20.25
N ILE A 42 9.84 10.59 20.10
CA ILE A 42 11.24 10.96 20.34
C ILE A 42 12.17 10.02 19.57
N GLY A 43 13.43 10.43 19.35
CA GLY A 43 14.45 9.64 18.66
C GLY A 43 14.51 9.90 17.16
N GLU A 44 14.18 11.12 16.71
CA GLU A 44 14.46 11.49 15.32
C GLU A 44 15.96 11.42 15.05
N HIS A 45 16.35 10.91 13.88
CA HIS A 45 17.74 10.82 13.43
C HIS A 45 18.66 9.88 14.24
N THR A 46 18.10 9.04 15.12
CA THR A 46 18.88 8.06 15.90
C THR A 46 18.83 6.65 15.31
N ASP A 47 17.80 6.33 14.52
CA ASP A 47 17.57 5.02 13.92
C ASP A 47 18.71 4.53 13.04
N TYR A 48 19.18 5.37 12.12
CA TYR A 48 20.34 5.05 11.27
C TYR A 48 21.70 5.10 12.01
N ASN A 49 21.70 5.54 13.27
CA ASN A 49 22.87 5.57 14.14
C ASN A 49 22.83 4.46 15.22
N LEU A 50 21.97 3.45 15.05
CA LEU A 50 21.78 2.35 16.01
C LEU A 50 21.31 2.81 17.41
N GLY A 51 20.62 3.95 17.48
CA GLY A 51 20.03 4.49 18.70
C GLY A 51 18.58 4.03 18.92
N PHE A 52 17.98 4.49 20.03
CA PHE A 52 16.58 4.20 20.36
C PHE A 52 15.61 5.18 19.68
N VAL A 53 14.42 4.68 19.37
CA VAL A 53 13.28 5.44 18.82
C VAL A 53 11.99 5.10 19.57
N MET A 54 11.03 6.03 19.58
CA MET A 54 9.69 5.81 20.14
C MET A 54 8.60 6.26 19.15
N PRO A 55 8.30 5.46 18.11
CA PRO A 55 7.23 5.75 17.17
C PRO A 55 5.86 5.39 17.72
N ALA A 56 4.84 6.08 17.22
CA ALA A 56 3.43 5.73 17.41
C ALA A 56 2.70 5.79 16.06
N ALA A 57 1.91 4.76 15.77
CA ALA A 57 0.99 4.77 14.63
C ALA A 57 -0.09 5.83 14.81
N VAL A 58 -0.54 6.45 13.73
CA VAL A 58 -1.63 7.43 13.72
C VAL A 58 -2.86 6.86 13.00
N ASP A 59 -4.03 7.42 13.27
CA ASP A 59 -5.30 7.03 12.64
C ASP A 59 -5.47 7.62 11.22
N PHE A 60 -4.40 7.56 10.42
CA PHE A 60 -4.42 7.82 8.98
C PHE A 60 -3.80 6.61 8.29
N TYR A 61 -4.50 6.06 7.30
CA TYR A 61 -4.11 4.79 6.69
C TYR A 61 -3.81 4.93 5.20
N THR A 62 -2.97 4.03 4.70
CA THR A 62 -2.95 3.67 3.28
C THR A 62 -3.66 2.33 3.13
N TRP A 63 -4.74 2.32 2.37
CA TRP A 63 -5.52 1.16 2.00
C TRP A 63 -5.08 0.61 0.67
N VAL A 64 -4.99 -0.71 0.58
CA VAL A 64 -4.71 -1.47 -0.64
C VAL A 64 -5.80 -2.51 -0.82
N VAL A 65 -6.57 -2.41 -1.91
CA VAL A 65 -7.43 -3.50 -2.37
C VAL A 65 -6.66 -4.26 -3.43
N ILE A 66 -6.61 -5.59 -3.35
CA ILE A 66 -5.88 -6.43 -4.28
C ILE A 66 -6.75 -7.58 -4.77
N ALA A 67 -6.56 -7.97 -6.03
CA ALA A 67 -7.04 -9.23 -6.56
C ALA A 67 -6.03 -9.80 -7.57
N SER A 68 -5.81 -11.11 -7.47
CA SER A 68 -4.75 -11.82 -8.20
C SER A 68 -5.15 -12.08 -9.65
N ARG A 69 -4.18 -11.96 -10.56
CA ARG A 69 -4.32 -12.20 -12.00
C ARG A 69 -3.70 -13.54 -12.39
N ASP A 70 -4.01 -13.97 -13.61
CA ASP A 70 -3.44 -15.18 -14.22
C ASP A 70 -2.16 -14.90 -15.02
N ASP A 71 -1.80 -13.63 -15.21
CA ASP A 71 -0.53 -13.21 -15.80
C ASP A 71 0.48 -12.79 -14.71
N ARG A 72 1.65 -12.28 -15.13
CA ARG A 72 2.70 -11.73 -14.24
C ARG A 72 2.70 -10.20 -14.21
N ARG A 73 1.57 -9.56 -14.53
CA ARG A 73 1.48 -8.10 -14.58
C ARG A 73 0.87 -7.55 -13.30
N ILE A 74 1.45 -6.47 -12.79
CA ILE A 74 0.87 -5.69 -11.70
C ILE A 74 0.33 -4.39 -12.27
N ALA A 75 -0.97 -4.16 -12.12
CA ALA A 75 -1.61 -2.89 -12.41
C ALA A 75 -2.06 -2.23 -11.11
N ILE A 76 -1.72 -0.97 -10.90
CA ILE A 76 -2.00 -0.24 -9.66
C ILE A 76 -2.70 1.05 -10.02
N TYR A 77 -3.95 1.21 -9.57
CA TYR A 77 -4.68 2.46 -9.61
C TYR A 77 -4.53 3.22 -8.29
N SER A 78 -4.12 4.48 -8.35
CA SER A 78 -4.13 5.39 -7.19
C SER A 78 -5.35 6.29 -7.24
N GLU A 79 -6.16 6.27 -6.18
CA GLU A 79 -7.29 7.20 -6.04
C GLU A 79 -6.84 8.63 -5.80
N ASN A 80 -5.75 8.84 -5.06
CA ASN A 80 -5.24 10.18 -4.76
C ASN A 80 -4.74 10.91 -6.02
N PHE A 81 -4.25 10.16 -7.01
CA PHE A 81 -3.71 10.72 -8.26
C PHE A 81 -4.64 10.50 -9.47
N GLY A 82 -5.66 9.66 -9.36
CA GLY A 82 -6.58 9.34 -10.45
C GLY A 82 -5.91 8.64 -11.63
N GLU A 83 -4.83 7.89 -11.37
CA GLU A 83 -3.94 7.32 -12.40
C GLU A 83 -3.75 5.81 -12.19
N THR A 84 -3.65 5.08 -13.30
CA THR A 84 -3.22 3.67 -13.30
C THR A 84 -1.81 3.55 -13.86
N VAL A 85 -0.95 2.81 -13.15
CA VAL A 85 0.34 2.34 -13.65
C VAL A 85 0.30 0.83 -13.83
N GLU A 86 1.06 0.31 -14.78
CA GLU A 86 1.19 -1.13 -15.02
C GLU A 86 2.65 -1.50 -15.27
N PHE A 87 3.09 -2.64 -14.76
CA PHE A 87 4.40 -3.20 -15.05
C PHE A 87 4.35 -4.73 -15.02
N ASP A 88 5.28 -5.35 -15.75
CA ASP A 88 5.46 -6.81 -15.74
C ASP A 88 6.52 -7.20 -14.70
N LEU A 89 6.25 -8.22 -13.89
CA LEU A 89 7.19 -8.72 -12.87
C LEU A 89 8.44 -9.34 -13.48
N ASN A 90 8.43 -9.69 -14.76
CA ASN A 90 9.60 -10.20 -15.47
C ASN A 90 10.52 -9.08 -16.00
N GLU A 91 10.09 -7.81 -15.95
CA GLU A 91 10.95 -6.70 -16.32
C GLU A 91 12.03 -6.48 -15.26
N THR A 92 13.29 -6.65 -15.67
CA THR A 92 14.43 -6.41 -14.79
C THR A 92 14.66 -4.92 -14.56
N GLY A 93 14.72 -4.51 -13.29
CA GLY A 93 15.41 -3.28 -12.88
C GLY A 93 14.78 -1.98 -13.39
N PRO A 94 13.57 -1.61 -12.94
CA PRO A 94 13.05 -0.29 -13.20
C PRO A 94 13.82 0.77 -12.43
N GLN A 95 14.28 1.78 -13.16
CA GLN A 95 14.87 2.95 -12.53
C GLN A 95 13.76 3.77 -11.86
N ALA A 96 13.96 4.12 -10.59
CA ALA A 96 13.07 5.01 -9.87
C ALA A 96 12.95 6.34 -10.63
N ARG A 97 11.72 6.80 -10.82
CA ARG A 97 11.36 8.00 -11.58
C ARG A 97 10.99 9.18 -10.68
N GLY A 98 11.03 8.99 -9.36
CA GLY A 98 10.48 9.94 -8.39
C GLY A 98 8.95 9.97 -8.41
N HIS A 99 8.32 8.90 -8.91
CA HIS A 99 6.88 8.78 -9.04
C HIS A 99 6.29 8.01 -7.85
N TRP A 100 5.03 8.27 -7.50
CA TRP A 100 4.38 7.58 -6.37
C TRP A 100 4.37 6.05 -6.54
N SER A 101 4.33 5.57 -7.79
CA SER A 101 4.33 4.14 -8.10
C SER A 101 5.68 3.46 -7.86
N ASP A 102 6.77 4.22 -7.69
CA ASP A 102 8.08 3.64 -7.38
C ASP A 102 8.06 2.90 -6.04
N TYR A 103 7.25 3.35 -5.08
CA TYR A 103 7.11 2.69 -3.78
C TYR A 103 6.53 1.26 -3.92
N PRO A 104 5.28 1.05 -4.39
CA PRO A 104 4.73 -0.29 -4.51
C PRO A 104 5.48 -1.16 -5.55
N ARG A 105 6.02 -0.55 -6.61
CA ARG A 105 6.88 -1.27 -7.58
C ARG A 105 8.17 -1.75 -6.93
N GLY A 106 8.83 -0.90 -6.15
CA GLY A 106 10.03 -1.25 -5.40
C GLY A 106 9.79 -2.40 -4.44
N VAL A 107 8.65 -2.41 -3.74
CA VAL A 107 8.24 -3.54 -2.89
C VAL A 107 8.15 -4.84 -3.68
N ALA A 108 7.43 -4.86 -4.81
CA ALA A 108 7.32 -6.06 -5.64
C ALA A 108 8.70 -6.57 -6.11
N VAL A 109 9.58 -5.66 -6.54
CA VAL A 109 10.96 -6.00 -6.95
C VAL A 109 11.76 -6.59 -5.78
N MET A 110 11.69 -5.98 -4.60
CA MET A 110 12.43 -6.46 -3.42
C MET A 110 11.91 -7.81 -2.92
N LEU A 111 10.61 -8.07 -3.03
CA LEU A 111 10.02 -9.37 -2.70
C LEU A 111 10.50 -10.47 -3.66
N GLU A 112 10.50 -10.23 -4.97
CA GLU A 112 11.05 -11.17 -5.96
C GLU A 112 12.55 -11.42 -5.72
N GLN A 113 13.33 -10.37 -5.41
CA GLN A 113 14.74 -10.50 -5.05
C GLN A 113 14.98 -11.28 -3.74
N ALA A 114 14.02 -11.25 -2.81
CA ALA A 114 14.05 -12.04 -1.58
C ALA A 114 13.61 -13.50 -1.79
N GLY A 115 13.24 -13.89 -3.02
CA GLY A 115 12.87 -15.26 -3.38
C GLY A 115 11.37 -15.57 -3.29
N TYR A 116 10.51 -14.56 -3.16
CA TYR A 116 9.06 -14.74 -3.25
C TYR A 116 8.62 -14.75 -4.72
N GLU A 117 7.97 -15.82 -5.17
CA GLU A 117 7.39 -15.89 -6.51
C GLU A 117 6.01 -15.19 -6.51
N LEU A 118 5.98 -13.93 -6.91
CA LEU A 118 4.74 -13.16 -6.98
C LEU A 118 3.93 -13.56 -8.20
N ARG A 119 2.60 -13.44 -8.09
CA ARG A 119 1.68 -13.50 -9.24
C ARG A 119 1.34 -12.08 -9.69
N GLY A 120 0.82 -11.94 -10.92
CA GLY A 120 0.22 -10.68 -11.34
C GLY A 120 -0.96 -10.31 -10.45
N ALA A 121 -1.25 -9.02 -10.35
CA ALA A 121 -2.31 -8.52 -9.49
C ALA A 121 -2.84 -7.16 -9.96
N ASN A 122 -4.14 -6.92 -9.73
CA ASN A 122 -4.73 -5.60 -9.82
C ASN A 122 -4.83 -5.02 -8.40
N LEU A 123 -4.33 -3.80 -8.23
CA LEU A 123 -4.33 -3.07 -6.96
C LEU A 123 -5.08 -1.75 -7.10
N LEU A 124 -5.86 -1.41 -6.09
CA LEU A 124 -6.36 -0.04 -5.86
C LEU A 124 -5.74 0.48 -4.57
N VAL A 125 -5.18 1.68 -4.62
CA VAL A 125 -4.55 2.36 -3.48
C VAL A 125 -5.32 3.63 -3.13
N ARG A 126 -5.64 3.79 -1.85
CA ARG A 126 -6.18 5.03 -1.26
C ARG A 126 -5.32 5.40 -0.04
N GLY A 127 -4.73 6.59 -0.06
CA GLY A 127 -3.97 7.15 1.06
C GLY A 127 -4.72 8.27 1.75
N GLU A 128 -4.83 8.18 3.07
CA GLU A 128 -5.31 9.24 3.97
C GLU A 128 -4.15 9.97 4.65
N VAL A 129 -2.98 9.33 4.72
CA VAL A 129 -1.77 9.92 5.32
C VAL A 129 -1.36 11.15 4.50
N PRO A 130 -1.38 12.36 5.08
CA PRO A 130 -1.10 13.58 4.32
C PRO A 130 0.30 13.54 3.70
N ILE A 131 0.38 13.71 2.37
CA ILE A 131 1.63 13.65 1.62
C ILE A 131 2.53 14.82 2.05
N GLY A 132 3.81 14.53 2.32
CA GLY A 132 4.80 15.54 2.71
C GLY A 132 4.70 16.03 4.16
N SER A 133 3.81 15.45 4.97
CA SER A 133 3.62 15.85 6.38
C SER A 133 4.68 15.33 7.36
N GLY A 134 5.57 14.45 6.92
CA GLY A 134 6.48 13.71 7.82
C GLY A 134 5.83 12.53 8.55
N LEU A 135 4.55 12.25 8.30
CA LEU A 135 3.80 11.13 8.90
C LEU A 135 4.03 9.77 8.21
N SER A 136 5.09 9.65 7.40
CA SER A 136 5.48 8.41 6.70
C SER A 136 4.44 7.83 5.75
N SER A 137 3.89 8.65 4.86
CA SER A 137 3.01 8.16 3.79
C SER A 137 3.69 7.14 2.86
N SER A 138 5.01 7.26 2.63
CA SER A 138 5.81 6.29 1.86
C SER A 138 5.88 4.92 2.54
N ALA A 139 6.20 4.88 3.83
CA ALA A 139 6.26 3.63 4.57
C ALA A 139 4.88 2.96 4.66
N ALA A 140 3.80 3.74 4.80
CA ALA A 140 2.45 3.22 4.83
C ALA A 140 2.07 2.52 3.49
N ILE A 141 2.37 3.14 2.34
CA ILE A 141 2.12 2.48 1.05
C ILE A 141 3.01 1.25 0.84
N GLU A 142 4.27 1.29 1.26
CA GLU A 142 5.19 0.15 1.14
C GLU A 142 4.72 -1.05 1.98
N VAL A 143 4.37 -0.82 3.25
CA VAL A 143 3.93 -1.87 4.17
C VAL A 143 2.57 -2.45 3.74
N ALA A 144 1.60 -1.60 3.38
CA ALA A 144 0.29 -2.07 2.93
C ALA A 144 0.40 -2.88 1.64
N THR A 145 1.24 -2.45 0.69
CA THR A 145 1.48 -3.17 -0.57
C THR A 145 2.20 -4.50 -0.32
N GLY A 146 3.24 -4.50 0.51
CA GLY A 146 4.00 -5.71 0.83
C GLY A 146 3.13 -6.76 1.50
N TYR A 147 2.28 -6.34 2.45
CA TYR A 147 1.34 -7.24 3.07
C TYR A 147 0.32 -7.79 2.05
N ALA A 148 -0.21 -6.92 1.19
CA ALA A 148 -1.16 -7.33 0.15
C ALA A 148 -0.59 -8.37 -0.82
N LEU A 149 0.65 -8.18 -1.29
CA LEU A 149 1.30 -9.08 -2.25
C LEU A 149 1.73 -10.42 -1.63
N LEU A 150 2.01 -10.46 -0.32
CA LEU A 150 2.43 -11.68 0.37
C LEU A 150 1.26 -12.59 0.78
N ASP A 151 0.05 -12.04 0.91
CA ASP A 151 -1.17 -12.78 1.29
C ASP A 151 -2.19 -12.89 0.13
N SER A 152 -1.75 -12.69 -1.12
CA SER A 152 -2.59 -12.78 -2.33
C SER A 152 -2.49 -14.09 -3.10
#